data_AF-A0A087AKK9-F1
#
_entry.id   AF-A0A087AKK9-F1
#
_cell.length_a   1.000
_cell.length_b   1.000
_cell.length_c   1.000
_cell.angle_alpha   90.00
_cell.angle_beta   90.00
_cell.angle_gamma   90.00
#
_symmetry.space_group_name_H-M   'P 1'
#
loop_
_entity.id
_entity.type
_entity.pdbx_description
1 polymer ?
#
loop_
_entity_poly.entity_id
_entity_poly.type
_entity_poly.pdbx_seq_one_letter_code
_entity_poly.pdbx_strand_id
1 'polypeptide(L)'
;MIRDITTSVDFLSKPSQPADPTDPLDSAIAHDLADTLKANRDRCVGMAANMIGEDRRIIVFVDEAMGGAVSVMFNPRITAADGAYDTAEGCLSLHGERRTIRHDRIEVDYLTRTGRARHATFTGYAAQVIQHEIDHCDGIVI
;
A
#
# COMPACT_ATOMS: atom_id res chain seq x y z
N MET A 1 -8.35 -10.45 10.67
CA MET A 1 -8.69 -11.71 9.97
C MET A 1 -7.89 -11.78 8.68
N ILE A 2 -7.39 -12.96 8.29
CA ILE A 2 -6.72 -13.14 6.99
C ILE A 2 -7.79 -13.17 5.89
N ARG A 3 -7.61 -12.36 4.85
CA ARG A 3 -8.54 -12.22 3.71
C ARG A 3 -7.98 -12.89 2.46
N ASP A 4 -8.87 -13.28 1.55
CA ASP A 4 -8.47 -13.76 0.22
C ASP A 4 -7.91 -12.62 -0.64
N ILE A 5 -6.99 -12.95 -1.54
CA ILE A 5 -6.39 -11.99 -2.46
C ILE A 5 -7.26 -11.84 -3.70
N THR A 6 -7.67 -10.62 -4.00
CA THR A 6 -8.41 -10.27 -5.21
C THR A 6 -7.50 -10.28 -6.43
N THR A 7 -7.90 -10.98 -7.49
CA THR A 7 -7.21 -11.01 -8.80
C THR A 7 -8.03 -10.37 -9.92
N SER A 8 -9.20 -9.80 -9.60
CA SER A 8 -10.06 -9.12 -10.57
C SER A 8 -9.47 -7.78 -10.99
N VAL A 9 -8.89 -7.72 -12.20
CA VAL A 9 -8.31 -6.49 -12.75
C VAL A 9 -9.36 -5.38 -12.89
N ASP A 10 -10.61 -5.72 -13.25
CA ASP A 10 -11.72 -4.76 -13.35
C ASP A 10 -12.03 -4.07 -12.02
N PHE A 11 -11.81 -4.76 -10.90
CA PHE A 11 -11.96 -4.18 -9.57
C PHE A 11 -10.71 -3.38 -9.17
N LEU A 12 -9.53 -3.96 -9.38
CA LEU A 12 -8.24 -3.36 -9.00
C LEU A 12 -7.92 -2.09 -9.78
N SER A 13 -8.49 -1.93 -10.98
CA SER A 13 -8.27 -0.75 -11.83
C SER A 13 -9.21 0.42 -11.51
N LYS A 14 -9.92 0.37 -10.38
CA LYS A 14 -10.81 1.44 -9.92
C LYS A 14 -10.15 2.23 -8.78
N PRO A 15 -10.17 3.58 -8.84
CA PRO A 15 -9.69 4.41 -7.75
C PRO A 15 -10.45 4.12 -6.45
N SER A 16 -9.68 4.00 -5.37
CA SER A 16 -10.22 3.66 -4.05
C SER A 16 -10.90 4.87 -3.38
N GLN A 17 -11.98 4.64 -2.64
CA GLN A 17 -12.63 5.69 -1.85
C GLN A 17 -11.76 6.15 -0.67
N PRO A 18 -11.83 7.43 -0.26
CA PRO A 18 -11.20 7.89 0.97
C PRO A 18 -11.63 7.06 2.17
N ALA A 19 -10.69 6.84 3.09
CA ALA A 19 -10.92 6.09 4.33
C ALA A 19 -10.87 7.02 5.56
N ASP A 20 -11.67 6.75 6.58
CA ASP A 20 -11.63 7.44 7.87
C ASP A 20 -11.05 6.50 8.94
N PRO A 21 -9.84 6.76 9.46
CA PRO A 21 -9.23 5.91 10.50
C PRO A 21 -10.02 5.88 11.83
N THR A 22 -10.98 6.80 12.03
CA THR A 22 -11.87 6.80 13.19
C THR A 22 -13.16 6.01 12.96
N ASP A 23 -13.47 5.67 11.71
CA ASP A 23 -14.58 4.79 11.37
C ASP A 23 -14.22 3.34 11.78
N PRO A 24 -15.04 2.66 12.60
CA PRO A 24 -14.81 1.28 13.00
C PRO A 24 -14.65 0.30 11.83
N LEU A 25 -15.34 0.53 10.71
CA LEU A 25 -15.26 -0.32 9.52
C LEU A 25 -13.89 -0.19 8.85
N ASP A 26 -13.44 1.03 8.59
CA ASP A 26 -12.16 1.28 7.93
C ASP A 26 -10.98 0.87 8.84
N SER A 27 -11.13 1.03 10.15
CA SER A 27 -10.18 0.52 11.14
C SER A 27 -10.10 -1.01 11.14
N ALA A 28 -11.22 -1.70 10.97
CA ALA A 28 -11.27 -3.16 10.83
C ALA A 28 -10.63 -3.62 9.52
N ILE A 29 -10.89 -2.92 8.41
CA ILE A 29 -10.25 -3.18 7.10
C ILE A 29 -8.73 -3.07 7.22
N ALA A 30 -8.22 -2.02 7.86
CA ALA A 30 -6.79 -1.85 8.09
C ALA A 30 -6.18 -2.98 8.94
N HIS A 31 -6.93 -3.52 9.91
CA HIS A 31 -6.51 -4.66 10.70
C HIS A 31 -6.41 -5.92 9.84
N ASP A 32 -7.47 -6.22 9.09
CA ASP A 32 -7.53 -7.39 8.20
C ASP A 32 -6.44 -7.34 7.13
N LEU A 33 -6.18 -6.17 6.57
CA LEU A 33 -5.10 -5.94 5.61
C LEU A 33 -3.73 -6.21 6.23
N ALA A 34 -3.48 -5.71 7.45
CA ALA A 34 -2.22 -5.96 8.17
C ALA A 34 -2.03 -7.43 8.54
N ASP A 35 -3.09 -8.13 8.96
CA ASP A 35 -3.05 -9.57 9.22
C ASP A 35 -2.76 -10.37 7.96
N THR A 36 -3.36 -9.97 6.83
CA THR A 36 -3.17 -10.62 5.53
C THR A 36 -1.74 -10.42 5.02
N LEU A 37 -1.16 -9.23 5.17
CA LEU A 37 0.26 -9.00 4.85
C LEU A 37 1.17 -9.89 5.71
N LYS A 38 0.93 -9.96 7.03
CA LYS A 38 1.75 -10.82 7.92
C LYS A 38 1.69 -12.28 7.52
N ALA A 39 0.52 -12.78 7.11
CA ALA A 39 0.34 -14.15 6.66
C ALA A 39 1.04 -14.47 5.34
N ASN A 40 1.38 -13.45 4.54
CA ASN A 40 2.04 -13.58 3.24
C ASN A 40 3.46 -12.99 3.23
N ARG A 41 4.06 -12.77 4.40
CA ARG A 41 5.30 -12.01 4.57
C ARG A 41 6.53 -12.65 3.93
N ASP A 42 6.48 -13.95 3.64
CA ASP A 42 7.50 -14.70 2.91
C ASP A 42 7.57 -14.33 1.42
N ARG A 43 6.53 -13.70 0.88
CA ARG A 43 6.39 -13.41 -0.55
C ARG A 43 5.79 -12.03 -0.88
N CYS A 44 5.51 -11.21 0.14
CA CYS A 44 4.83 -9.93 0.00
C CYS A 44 5.31 -8.95 1.07
N VAL A 45 5.56 -7.70 0.65
CA VAL A 45 6.12 -6.63 1.50
C VAL A 45 5.21 -5.40 1.62
N GLY A 46 4.13 -5.35 0.83
CA GLY A 46 3.15 -4.28 0.82
C GLY A 46 1.81 -4.77 0.28
N MET A 47 0.72 -4.17 0.75
CA MET A 47 -0.63 -4.41 0.24
C MET A 47 -1.52 -3.17 0.36
N ALA A 48 -2.41 -2.99 -0.61
CA ALA A 48 -3.53 -2.04 -0.57
C ALA A 48 -4.86 -2.74 -0.29
N ALA A 49 -5.84 -2.03 0.29
CA ALA A 49 -7.11 -2.64 0.70
C ALA A 49 -7.92 -3.23 -0.46
N ASN A 50 -7.79 -2.69 -1.68
CA ASN A 50 -8.47 -3.26 -2.84
C ASN A 50 -7.95 -4.68 -3.19
N MET A 51 -6.73 -5.03 -2.79
CA MET A 51 -6.19 -6.39 -2.93
C MET A 51 -6.89 -7.40 -2.02
N ILE A 52 -7.65 -6.96 -1.00
CA ILE A 52 -8.51 -7.81 -0.16
C ILE A 52 -10.00 -7.58 -0.41
N GLY A 53 -10.34 -6.92 -1.53
CA GLY A 53 -11.71 -6.67 -1.98
C GLY A 53 -12.37 -5.44 -1.40
N GLU A 54 -11.62 -4.57 -0.71
CA GLU A 54 -12.15 -3.38 -0.04
C GLU A 54 -11.78 -2.10 -0.80
N ASP A 55 -12.80 -1.36 -1.24
CA ASP A 55 -12.64 -0.07 -1.95
C ASP A 55 -12.38 1.06 -0.95
N ARG A 56 -11.19 1.03 -0.32
CA ARG A 56 -10.74 2.02 0.66
C ARG A 56 -9.27 2.36 0.47
N ARG A 57 -8.93 3.64 0.56
CA ARG A 57 -7.57 4.17 0.40
C ARG A 57 -6.73 3.92 1.66
N ILE A 58 -6.37 2.65 1.86
CA ILE A 58 -5.58 2.15 2.99
C ILE A 58 -4.48 1.27 2.42
N ILE A 59 -3.25 1.50 2.87
CA ILE A 59 -2.10 0.65 2.53
C ILE A 59 -1.41 0.17 3.79
N VAL A 60 -0.76 -0.99 3.67
CA VAL A 60 0.16 -1.52 4.68
C VAL A 60 1.45 -1.95 4.02
N PHE A 61 2.57 -1.88 4.75
CA PHE A 61 3.86 -2.36 4.28
C PHE A 61 4.75 -2.80 5.43
N VAL A 62 5.75 -3.62 5.11
CA VAL A 62 6.79 -4.02 6.04
C VAL A 62 7.77 -2.86 6.20
N ASP A 63 7.81 -2.30 7.40
CA ASP A 63 8.65 -1.17 7.76
C ASP A 63 9.94 -1.66 8.43
N GLU A 64 10.99 -1.81 7.62
CA GLU A 64 12.31 -2.26 8.07
C GLU A 64 12.94 -1.28 9.07
N ALA A 65 12.63 0.02 8.99
CA ALA A 65 13.12 1.00 9.97
C ALA A 65 12.50 0.78 11.36
N MET A 66 11.36 0.11 11.42
CA MET A 66 10.67 -0.31 12.65
C MET A 66 10.91 -1.79 12.98
N GLY A 67 12.04 -2.36 12.53
CA GLY A 67 12.39 -3.77 12.80
C GLY A 67 11.48 -4.76 12.05
N GLY A 68 10.98 -4.35 10.89
CA GLY A 68 10.06 -5.15 10.08
C GLY A 68 8.66 -5.22 10.70
N ALA A 69 8.22 -4.18 11.41
CA ALA A 69 6.82 -4.06 11.82
C ALA A 69 5.93 -3.78 10.59
N VAL A 70 4.65 -4.09 10.67
CA VAL A 70 3.70 -3.66 9.63
C VAL A 70 3.21 -2.26 9.94
N SER A 71 3.55 -1.32 9.07
CA SER A 71 3.08 0.07 9.12
C SER A 71 1.78 0.20 8.31
N VAL A 72 0.91 1.12 8.73
CA VAL A 72 -0.40 1.38 8.11
C VAL A 72 -0.51 2.86 7.78
N MET A 73 -0.97 3.17 6.56
CA MET A 73 -1.27 4.53 6.13
C MET A 73 -2.69 4.62 5.61
N PHE A 74 -3.44 5.60 6.12
CA PHE A 74 -4.74 5.99 5.60
C PHE A 74 -4.58 7.20 4.71
N ASN A 75 -5.27 7.19 3.57
CA ASN A 75 -5.25 8.25 2.57
C ASN A 75 -3.83 8.73 2.17
N PRO A 76 -2.85 7.83 1.92
CA PRO A 76 -1.52 8.27 1.54
C PRO A 76 -1.54 9.03 0.20
N ARG A 77 -0.73 10.09 0.13
CA ARG A 77 -0.50 10.88 -1.08
C ARG A 77 0.95 11.30 -1.19
N ILE A 78 1.58 10.99 -2.31
CA ILE A 78 2.94 11.45 -2.63
C ILE A 78 2.89 12.96 -2.91
N THR A 79 3.71 13.74 -2.21
CA THR A 79 3.83 15.19 -2.37
C THR A 79 5.09 15.61 -3.12
N ALA A 80 6.13 14.77 -3.09
CA ALA A 80 7.36 14.95 -3.85
C ALA A 80 7.99 13.58 -4.15
N ALA A 81 8.70 13.49 -5.27
CA ALA A 81 9.42 12.30 -5.68
C ALA A 81 10.71 12.69 -6.41
N ASP A 82 11.80 11.95 -6.18
CA ASP A 82 13.12 12.20 -6.79
C ASP A 82 13.88 10.90 -7.03
N GLY A 83 14.84 10.94 -7.96
CA GLY A 83 15.71 9.80 -8.28
C GLY A 83 14.97 8.68 -9.01
N ALA A 84 14.39 8.98 -10.18
CA ALA A 84 13.69 8.00 -10.99
C ALA A 84 14.62 6.87 -11.49
N TYR A 85 14.16 5.63 -11.43
CA TYR A 85 14.87 4.46 -11.92
C TYR A 85 13.91 3.39 -12.48
N ASP A 86 14.44 2.55 -13.37
CA ASP A 86 13.73 1.40 -13.95
C ASP A 86 13.86 0.20 -13.03
N THR A 87 12.75 -0.49 -12.79
CA THR A 87 12.69 -1.69 -11.96
C THR A 87 11.62 -2.65 -12.47
N ALA A 88 11.57 -3.84 -11.90
CA ALA A 88 10.51 -4.81 -12.13
C ALA A 88 9.84 -5.16 -10.79
N GLU A 89 8.51 -5.25 -10.81
CA GLU A 89 7.70 -5.51 -9.63
C GLU A 89 6.77 -6.70 -9.86
N GLY A 90 6.52 -7.46 -8.80
CA GLY A 90 5.42 -8.43 -8.72
C GLY A 90 4.32 -7.92 -7.79
N CYS A 91 3.12 -8.48 -7.91
CA CYS A 91 1.98 -8.18 -7.06
C CYS A 91 1.23 -9.48 -6.75
N LEU A 92 0.75 -9.69 -5.52
CA LEU A 92 -0.01 -10.89 -5.17
C LEU A 92 -1.28 -11.06 -6.02
N SER A 93 -1.84 -9.95 -6.50
CA SER A 93 -3.04 -9.94 -7.34
C SER A 93 -2.78 -10.28 -8.81
N LEU A 94 -1.53 -10.27 -9.28
CA LEU A 94 -1.18 -10.39 -10.69
C LEU A 94 -0.08 -11.43 -10.90
N HIS A 95 -0.23 -12.26 -11.93
CA HIS A 95 0.83 -13.19 -12.31
C HIS A 95 2.01 -12.47 -12.97
N GLY A 96 3.23 -12.87 -12.58
CA GLY A 96 4.50 -12.42 -13.15
C GLY A 96 4.94 -11.04 -12.68
N GLU A 97 6.10 -10.63 -13.17
CA GLU A 97 6.68 -9.30 -12.93
C GLU A 97 6.46 -8.38 -14.13
N ARG A 98 6.34 -7.09 -13.88
CA ARG A 98 6.20 -6.05 -14.90
C ARG A 98 7.17 -4.91 -14.65
N ARG A 99 7.66 -4.33 -15.74
CA ARG A 99 8.57 -3.18 -15.70
C ARG A 99 7.81 -1.92 -15.31
N THR A 100 8.40 -1.12 -14.43
CA THR A 100 7.84 0.16 -13.99
C THR A 100 8.94 1.15 -13.65
N ILE A 101 8.58 2.43 -13.56
CA ILE A 101 9.46 3.51 -13.10
C ILE A 101 9.08 3.88 -11.68
N ARG A 102 10.09 3.93 -10.81
CA ARG A 102 9.93 4.29 -9.40
C ARG A 102 10.93 5.38 -9.04
N HIS A 103 10.66 6.05 -7.93
CA HIS A 103 11.53 7.10 -7.39
C HIS A 103 12.21 6.58 -6.12
N ASP A 104 13.52 6.77 -6.02
CA ASP A 104 14.31 6.31 -4.88
C ASP A 104 13.98 7.09 -3.60
N ARG A 105 13.45 8.31 -3.73
CA ARG A 105 12.98 9.12 -2.60
C ARG A 105 11.57 9.62 -2.87
N ILE A 106 10.69 9.50 -1.89
CA ILE A 106 9.35 10.10 -1.90
C ILE A 106 9.06 10.83 -0.58
N GLU A 107 8.20 11.84 -0.65
CA GLU A 107 7.55 12.46 0.52
C GLU A 107 6.05 12.15 0.47
N VAL A 108 5.48 11.76 1.61
CA VAL A 108 4.11 11.24 1.69
C VAL A 108 3.36 11.91 2.83
N ASP A 109 2.20 12.50 2.49
CA ASP A 109 1.16 12.87 3.44
C ASP A 109 0.26 11.67 3.70
N TYR A 110 -0.06 11.38 4.97
CA TYR A 110 -1.00 10.32 5.33
C TYR A 110 -1.60 10.53 6.72
N LEU A 111 -2.66 9.78 7.03
CA LEU A 111 -3.22 9.66 8.38
C LEU A 111 -2.77 8.35 9.02
N THR A 112 -2.40 8.42 10.29
CA THR A 112 -2.13 7.23 11.12
C THR A 112 -3.44 6.54 11.53
N ARG A 113 -3.32 5.35 12.15
CA ARG A 113 -4.45 4.59 12.74
C ARG A 113 -5.27 5.38 13.76
N THR A 114 -4.73 6.46 14.34
CA THR A 114 -5.44 7.32 15.29
C THR A 114 -5.99 8.60 14.64
N GLY A 115 -5.95 8.72 13.31
CA GLY A 115 -6.37 9.92 12.59
C GLY A 115 -5.39 11.07 12.63
N ARG A 116 -4.22 10.92 13.26
CA ARG A 116 -3.20 11.96 13.27
C ARG A 116 -2.54 12.07 11.89
N ALA A 117 -2.52 13.29 11.34
CA ALA A 117 -1.79 13.63 10.12
C ALA A 117 -0.27 13.52 10.31
N ARG A 118 0.38 12.97 9.29
CA ARG A 118 1.83 12.79 9.21
C ARG A 118 2.29 13.19 7.82
N HIS A 119 3.49 13.76 7.80
CA HIS A 119 4.28 13.96 6.61
C HIS A 119 5.62 13.27 6.86
N ALA A 120 6.05 12.40 5.94
CA ALA A 120 7.29 11.65 6.10
C ALA A 120 7.98 11.40 4.76
N THR A 121 9.31 11.32 4.82
CA THR A 121 10.14 10.90 3.70
C THR A 121 10.40 9.40 3.79
N PHE A 122 10.28 8.70 2.67
CA PHE A 122 10.71 7.32 2.50
C PHE A 122 11.74 7.24 1.38
N THR A 123 12.69 6.31 1.50
CA THR A 123 13.76 6.10 0.51
C THR A 123 13.95 4.62 0.19
N GLY A 124 14.62 4.33 -0.92
CA GLY A 124 14.99 2.98 -1.35
C GLY A 124 13.78 2.07 -1.52
N TYR A 125 13.90 0.84 -1.06
CA TYR A 125 12.87 -0.19 -1.25
C TYR A 125 11.53 0.17 -0.57
N ALA A 126 11.54 0.81 0.59
CA ALA A 126 10.30 1.26 1.24
C ALA A 126 9.56 2.31 0.38
N ALA A 127 10.30 3.23 -0.26
CA ALA A 127 9.70 4.18 -1.19
C ALA A 127 9.08 3.47 -2.39
N GLN A 128 9.75 2.45 -2.94
CA GLN A 128 9.22 1.64 -4.05
C GLN A 128 7.90 0.96 -3.67
N VAL A 129 7.88 0.26 -2.53
CA VAL A 129 6.68 -0.44 -2.05
C VAL A 129 5.53 0.55 -1.83
N ILE A 130 5.78 1.67 -1.16
CA ILE A 130 4.72 2.67 -0.90
C ILE A 130 4.16 3.26 -2.21
N GLN A 131 5.03 3.52 -3.21
CA GLN A 131 4.56 3.94 -4.54
C GLN A 131 3.63 2.90 -5.18
N HIS A 132 4.01 1.62 -5.10
CA HIS A 132 3.18 0.51 -5.61
C HIS A 132 1.81 0.43 -4.92
N GLU A 133 1.76 0.52 -3.59
CA GLU A 133 0.47 0.44 -2.90
C GLU A 133 -0.41 1.68 -3.10
N ILE A 134 0.21 2.85 -3.33
CA ILE A 134 -0.50 4.07 -3.71
C ILE A 134 -1.07 3.96 -5.13
N ASP A 135 -0.34 3.38 -6.08
CA ASP A 135 -0.86 3.10 -7.42
C ASP A 135 -2.12 2.22 -7.35
N HIS A 136 -2.10 1.17 -6.53
CA HIS A 136 -3.28 0.34 -6.28
C HIS A 136 -4.47 1.17 -5.78
N CYS A 137 -4.22 2.09 -4.85
CA CYS A 137 -5.25 3.00 -4.36
C CYS A 137 -5.78 3.96 -5.44
N ASP A 138 -4.97 4.28 -6.46
CA ASP A 138 -5.34 5.12 -7.61
C ASP A 138 -5.97 4.31 -8.76
N GLY A 139 -6.12 2.99 -8.60
CA GLY A 139 -6.61 2.09 -9.65
C GLY A 139 -5.59 1.84 -10.76
N ILE A 140 -4.30 2.04 -10.47
CA ILE A 140 -3.18 1.78 -11.37
C ILE A 140 -2.59 0.44 -10.96
N VAL A 141 -2.64 -0.53 -11.87
CA VAL A 141 -1.99 -1.84 -11.70
C VAL A 141 -0.74 -1.87 -12.57
N ILE A 142 0.34 -2.45 -12.03
CA ILE A 142 1.61 -2.63 -12.75
C ILE A 142 1.45 -3.48 -14.01
#